data_AF-A0A7K4BEJ9-F1
#
_entry.id   AF-A0A7K4BEJ9-F1
#
_cell.length_a   1.000
_cell.length_b   1.000
_cell.length_c   1.000
_cell.angle_alpha   90.00
_cell.angle_beta   90.00
_cell.angle_gamma   90.00
#
_symmetry.space_group_name_H-M   'P 1'
#
loop_
_entity.id
_entity.type
_entity.pdbx_description
1 polymer ?
#
loop_
_entity_poly.entity_id
_entity_poly.type
_entity_poly.pdbx_seq_one_letter_code
_entity_poly.pdbx_strand_id
1 'polypeptide(L)'
;MAFDLSKCDFSRCKGECLVLCPYISYDEEDAKGAIRSLIKGDYHQILKECITCAACNDYCPRGANPWDLIAQRQEETGALGIPADARPSSDWLTKPATVIRRGKPGGPLISTGGIYEVVPQAEFLSGQVFEDATIIGGGPYACGFTETHLGRASRPVKFLPEFIANLSKAAEEFGVDEIVFTHDACYNVATTLAMQQGIDVPFRPIHILEYIRDWLRDHPDRITNPLGVEIAVQGGCTTRYAPKGGDHEIWSDWLTDIFDMIGVTSVEERRTYTGVDRLCCGCGIFHTQHERALEIQRKNIDDAIGAGAGELVFI
;
A
#
# COMPACT_ATOMS: atom_id res chain seq x y z
N MET A 1 0.94 13.09 -0.09
CA MET A 1 -0.33 13.17 0.65
C MET A 1 -0.70 14.63 0.71
N ALA A 2 -1.56 15.05 -0.20
CA ALA A 2 -2.07 16.40 -0.29
C ALA A 2 -3.49 16.35 -0.86
N PHE A 3 -4.45 16.83 -0.06
CA PHE A 3 -5.79 17.14 -0.54
C PHE A 3 -5.73 18.37 -1.46
N ASP A 4 -6.35 18.28 -2.64
CA ASP A 4 -6.39 19.36 -3.61
C ASP A 4 -7.74 20.06 -3.58
N LEU A 5 -7.82 21.13 -2.79
CA LEU A 5 -9.04 21.93 -2.64
C LEU A 5 -9.56 22.46 -3.99
N SER A 6 -8.67 22.76 -4.95
CA SER A 6 -9.08 23.28 -6.26
C SER A 6 -9.84 22.25 -7.12
N LYS A 7 -9.68 20.96 -6.80
CA LYS A 7 -10.38 19.86 -7.47
C LYS A 7 -11.66 19.44 -6.74
N CYS A 8 -11.81 19.78 -5.46
CA CYS A 8 -12.99 19.45 -4.66
C CYS A 8 -14.16 20.40 -5.00
N ASP A 9 -14.94 20.03 -6.01
CA ASP A 9 -16.08 20.81 -6.49
C ASP A 9 -17.40 20.05 -6.30
N PHE A 10 -18.16 20.44 -5.28
CA PHE A 10 -19.44 19.83 -4.91
C PHE A 10 -20.56 20.00 -5.96
N SER A 11 -20.38 20.88 -6.94
CA SER A 11 -21.32 21.01 -8.06
C SER A 11 -21.08 19.98 -9.17
N ARG A 12 -19.92 19.31 -9.14
CA ARG A 12 -19.47 18.37 -10.18
C ARG A 12 -19.30 16.94 -9.67
N CYS A 13 -19.74 16.65 -8.46
CA CYS A 13 -19.68 15.33 -7.84
C CYS A 13 -20.88 15.12 -6.90
N LYS A 14 -21.20 13.87 -6.60
CA LYS A 14 -22.24 13.48 -5.63
C LYS A 14 -21.67 13.14 -4.26
N GLY A 15 -20.40 13.49 -4.00
CA GLY A 15 -19.73 13.09 -2.77
C GLY A 15 -19.32 11.61 -2.76
N GLU A 16 -19.06 11.05 -3.94
CA GLU A 16 -18.71 9.64 -4.20
C GLU A 16 -17.62 9.12 -3.25
N CYS A 17 -16.70 9.99 -2.85
CA CYS A 17 -15.68 9.70 -1.85
C CYS A 17 -16.21 9.08 -0.55
N LEU A 18 -17.39 9.47 -0.07
CA LEU A 18 -18.00 8.92 1.15
C LEU A 18 -19.27 8.13 0.86
N VAL A 19 -20.00 8.45 -0.22
CA VAL A 19 -21.18 7.66 -0.66
C VAL A 19 -20.78 6.23 -1.05
N LEU A 20 -19.63 6.05 -1.71
CA LEU A 20 -19.12 4.73 -2.12
C LEU A 20 -18.26 4.05 -1.05
N CYS A 21 -18.09 4.66 0.12
CA CYS A 21 -17.25 4.07 1.17
C CYS A 21 -17.95 2.82 1.75
N PRO A 22 -17.34 1.62 1.69
CA PRO A 22 -18.00 0.38 2.09
C PRO A 22 -18.06 0.19 3.63
N TYR A 23 -17.61 1.19 4.38
CA TYR A 23 -17.44 1.12 5.83
C TYR A 23 -18.34 2.07 6.61
N ILE A 24 -19.06 2.94 5.91
CA ILE A 24 -20.02 3.91 6.45
C ILE A 24 -21.25 3.92 5.54
N SER A 25 -22.30 4.64 5.94
CA SER A 25 -23.53 4.77 5.16
C SER A 25 -23.95 6.22 5.11
N TYR A 26 -23.34 7.00 4.21
CA TYR A 26 -23.68 8.41 3.98
C TYR A 26 -24.43 8.55 2.66
N ASP A 27 -25.47 9.39 2.64
CA ASP A 27 -26.06 9.85 1.40
C ASP A 27 -25.26 11.02 0.80
N GLU A 28 -25.74 11.59 -0.32
CA GLU A 28 -25.07 12.69 -1.01
C GLU A 28 -24.94 13.95 -0.13
N GLU A 29 -25.98 14.30 0.64
CA GLU A 29 -25.96 15.49 1.50
C GLU A 29 -25.04 15.29 2.70
N ASP A 30 -25.10 14.13 3.34
CA ASP A 30 -24.21 13.75 4.44
C ASP A 30 -22.74 13.74 3.99
N ALA A 31 -22.45 13.13 2.83
CA ALA A 31 -21.11 13.05 2.26
C ALA A 31 -20.53 14.44 1.95
N LYS A 32 -21.30 15.29 1.28
CA LYS A 32 -20.88 16.67 0.96
C LYS A 32 -20.74 17.49 2.23
N GLY A 33 -21.67 17.36 3.16
CA GLY A 33 -21.66 18.01 4.47
C GLY A 33 -20.39 17.68 5.25
N ALA A 34 -20.05 16.39 5.34
CA ALA A 34 -18.85 15.90 6.01
C ALA A 34 -17.58 16.55 5.45
N ILE A 35 -17.36 16.47 4.12
CA ILE A 35 -16.16 17.04 3.50
C ILE A 35 -16.12 18.57 3.65
N ARG A 36 -17.25 19.28 3.52
CA ARG A 36 -17.32 20.74 3.76
C ARG A 36 -16.88 21.11 5.17
N SER A 37 -17.34 20.36 6.18
CA SER A 37 -16.94 20.57 7.58
C SER A 37 -15.42 20.39 7.74
N LEU A 38 -14.86 19.31 7.16
CA LEU A 38 -13.42 19.09 7.22
C LEU A 38 -12.61 20.16 6.48
N ILE A 39 -13.08 20.69 5.35
CA ILE A 39 -12.43 21.81 4.65
C ILE A 39 -12.38 23.06 5.55
N LYS A 40 -13.47 23.35 6.26
CA LYS A 40 -13.56 24.48 7.20
C LYS A 40 -12.71 24.29 8.47
N GLY A 41 -12.30 23.05 8.76
CA GLY A 41 -11.59 22.70 9.99
C GLY A 41 -12.52 22.31 11.15
N ASP A 42 -13.80 22.11 10.85
CA ASP A 42 -14.78 21.66 11.83
C ASP A 42 -14.66 20.14 12.06
N TYR A 43 -15.01 19.70 13.28
CA TYR A 43 -15.12 18.28 13.58
C TYR A 43 -16.30 17.65 12.84
N HIS A 44 -16.10 16.43 12.33
CA HIS A 44 -17.18 15.59 11.80
C HIS A 44 -16.96 14.13 12.21
N GLN A 45 -18.05 13.36 12.34
CA GLN A 45 -18.02 11.99 12.86
C GLN A 45 -17.16 11.03 12.02
N ILE A 46 -17.03 11.30 10.72
CA ILE A 46 -16.13 10.60 9.80
C ILE A 46 -14.69 10.46 10.31
N LEU A 47 -14.20 11.41 11.13
CA LEU A 47 -12.85 11.35 11.71
C LEU A 47 -12.67 10.14 12.64
N LYS A 48 -13.75 9.63 13.25
CA LYS A 48 -13.75 8.42 14.07
C LYS A 48 -14.15 7.17 13.30
N GLU A 49 -15.03 7.31 12.31
CA GLU A 49 -15.59 6.16 11.57
C GLU A 49 -14.65 5.62 10.49
N CYS A 50 -13.79 6.49 9.95
CA CYS A 50 -12.81 6.17 8.92
C CYS A 50 -11.82 5.09 9.39
N ILE A 51 -11.74 3.99 8.64
CA ILE A 51 -10.79 2.90 8.88
C ILE A 51 -9.42 3.13 8.24
N THR A 52 -9.17 4.34 7.71
CA THR A 52 -7.88 4.76 7.12
C THR A 52 -7.39 3.94 5.91
N CYS A 53 -8.30 3.49 5.04
CA CYS A 53 -7.96 2.64 3.88
C CYS A 53 -7.65 3.40 2.57
N ALA A 54 -7.76 4.74 2.57
CA ALA A 54 -7.58 5.61 1.40
C ALA A 54 -8.50 5.36 0.19
N ALA A 55 -9.51 4.48 0.27
CA ALA A 55 -10.40 4.16 -0.86
C ALA A 55 -11.09 5.39 -1.46
N CYS A 56 -11.44 6.37 -0.64
CA CYS A 56 -12.10 7.58 -1.10
C CYS A 56 -11.23 8.46 -2.03
N ASN A 57 -9.92 8.24 -2.10
CA ASN A 57 -9.05 8.87 -3.09
C ASN A 57 -9.36 8.37 -4.50
N ASP A 58 -9.58 7.08 -4.70
CA ASP A 58 -9.93 6.52 -6.00
C ASP A 58 -11.38 6.81 -6.39
N TYR A 59 -12.30 6.83 -5.43
CA TYR A 59 -13.70 7.17 -5.68
C TYR A 59 -13.90 8.64 -6.06
N CYS A 60 -12.93 9.51 -5.78
CA CYS A 60 -13.06 10.92 -6.09
C CYS A 60 -12.92 11.14 -7.62
N PRO A 61 -13.99 11.49 -8.35
CA PRO A 61 -13.95 11.61 -9.81
C PRO A 61 -13.09 12.80 -10.29
N ARG A 62 -12.66 13.65 -9.35
CA ARG A 62 -11.87 14.85 -9.59
C ARG A 62 -10.41 14.67 -9.17
N GLY A 63 -10.05 13.58 -8.50
CA GLY A 63 -8.69 13.37 -7.97
C GLY A 63 -8.30 14.42 -6.92
N ALA A 64 -9.22 14.76 -6.01
CA ALA A 64 -9.00 15.74 -4.94
C ALA A 64 -8.33 15.16 -3.69
N ASN A 65 -8.15 13.83 -3.62
CA ASN A 65 -7.57 13.10 -2.48
C ASN A 65 -8.25 13.36 -1.12
N PRO A 66 -9.56 13.12 -0.98
CA PRO A 66 -10.31 13.37 0.26
C PRO A 66 -9.82 12.58 1.48
N TRP A 67 -9.17 11.42 1.32
CA TRP A 67 -8.58 10.72 2.45
C TRP A 67 -7.47 11.54 3.08
N ASP A 68 -6.65 12.23 2.29
CA ASP A 68 -5.53 13.03 2.76
C ASP A 68 -6.04 14.14 3.71
N LEU A 69 -7.19 14.74 3.39
CA LEU A 69 -7.88 15.68 4.27
C LEU A 69 -8.36 15.02 5.56
N ILE A 70 -9.01 13.86 5.46
CA ILE A 70 -9.49 13.11 6.64
C ILE A 70 -8.31 12.76 7.56
N ALA A 71 -7.23 12.22 7.01
CA ALA A 71 -6.04 11.82 7.74
C ALA A 71 -5.35 13.02 8.42
N GLN A 72 -5.24 14.15 7.72
CA GLN A 72 -4.72 15.39 8.29
C GLN A 72 -5.59 15.86 9.48
N ARG A 73 -6.91 15.90 9.31
CA ARG A 73 -7.82 16.31 10.38
C ARG A 73 -7.82 15.35 11.57
N GLN A 74 -7.68 14.04 11.32
CA GLN A 74 -7.54 13.04 12.39
C GLN A 74 -6.32 13.34 13.28
N GLU A 75 -5.20 13.72 12.68
CA GLU A 75 -3.98 14.11 13.41
C GLU A 75 -4.18 15.43 14.17
N GLU A 76 -4.69 16.47 13.51
CA GLU A 76 -4.89 17.80 14.10
C GLU A 76 -5.83 17.78 15.32
N THR A 77 -6.88 16.95 15.27
CA THR A 77 -7.88 16.88 16.35
C THR A 77 -7.63 15.73 17.34
N GLY A 78 -6.69 14.82 17.05
CA GLY A 78 -6.50 13.58 17.81
C GLY A 78 -7.74 12.69 17.83
N ALA A 79 -8.58 12.71 16.78
CA ALA A 79 -9.93 12.12 16.80
C ALA A 79 -9.95 10.62 17.09
N LEU A 80 -8.89 9.91 16.70
CA LEU A 80 -8.76 8.46 16.91
C LEU A 80 -8.48 8.08 18.37
N GLY A 81 -8.11 9.05 19.22
CA GLY A 81 -7.84 8.79 20.64
C GLY A 81 -6.68 7.82 20.89
N ILE A 82 -5.79 7.65 19.91
CA ILE A 82 -4.64 6.75 20.01
C ILE A 82 -3.55 7.42 20.86
N PRO A 83 -3.05 6.75 21.92
CA PRO A 83 -1.99 7.30 22.77
C PRO A 83 -0.75 7.72 21.98
N ALA A 84 -0.10 8.81 22.41
CA ALA A 84 1.10 9.34 21.75
C ALA A 84 2.28 8.34 21.76
N ASP A 85 2.32 7.43 22.72
CA ASP A 85 3.32 6.38 22.87
C ASP A 85 2.92 5.05 22.22
N ALA A 86 1.72 4.95 21.63
CA ALA A 86 1.32 3.79 20.85
C ALA A 86 2.32 3.56 19.70
N ARG A 87 2.76 2.32 19.53
CA ARG A 87 3.72 1.94 18.49
C ARG A 87 3.03 1.00 17.51
N PRO A 88 3.42 1.01 16.22
CA PRO A 88 3.09 -0.10 15.34
C PRO A 88 3.57 -1.41 15.97
N SER A 89 2.92 -2.52 15.61
CA SER A 89 3.37 -3.86 16.00
C SER A 89 4.89 -3.99 15.76
N SER A 90 5.61 -4.56 16.73
CA SER A 90 7.06 -4.78 16.77
C SER A 90 8.00 -3.55 16.84
N ASP A 91 7.50 -2.31 16.84
CA ASP A 91 8.29 -1.08 16.90
C ASP A 91 9.41 -1.03 15.85
N TRP A 92 9.12 -1.49 14.63
CA TRP A 92 10.13 -1.69 13.59
C TRP A 92 10.90 -0.42 13.20
N LEU A 93 10.34 0.78 13.46
CA LEU A 93 10.94 2.05 13.05
C LEU A 93 12.18 2.37 13.88
N THR A 94 12.33 1.77 15.05
CA THR A 94 13.46 1.97 15.95
C THR A 94 14.55 0.91 15.78
N LYS A 95 14.32 -0.10 14.93
CA LYS A 95 15.24 -1.22 14.73
C LYS A 95 16.49 -0.78 13.97
N PRO A 96 17.66 -1.34 14.30
CA PRO A 96 18.89 -1.04 13.58
C PRO A 96 18.81 -1.50 12.12
N ALA A 97 19.52 -0.80 11.24
CA ALA A 97 19.76 -1.29 9.89
C ALA A 97 20.45 -2.66 9.95
N THR A 98 19.93 -3.62 9.20
CA THR A 98 20.37 -5.02 9.23
C THR A 98 20.47 -5.56 7.81
N VAL A 99 21.56 -6.27 7.53
CA VAL A 99 21.68 -7.13 6.36
C VAL A 99 21.16 -8.51 6.74
N ILE A 100 19.97 -8.84 6.29
CA ILE A 100 19.26 -10.09 6.65
C ILE A 100 19.88 -11.27 5.92
N ARG A 101 20.21 -11.08 4.64
CA ARG A 101 20.92 -12.07 3.81
C ARG A 101 21.84 -11.36 2.82
N ARG A 102 23.08 -11.84 2.69
CA ARG A 102 24.00 -11.36 1.65
C ARG A 102 23.86 -12.24 0.41
N GLY A 103 23.67 -11.59 -0.75
CA GLY A 103 23.68 -12.21 -2.07
C GLY A 103 25.05 -12.05 -2.76
N LYS A 104 25.05 -12.12 -4.08
CA LYS A 104 26.27 -11.90 -4.88
C LYS A 104 26.57 -10.40 -5.01
N PRO A 105 27.86 -9.99 -5.04
CA PRO A 105 28.23 -8.60 -5.37
C PRO A 105 27.65 -8.17 -6.73
N GLY A 106 27.03 -6.99 -6.79
CA GLY A 106 26.33 -6.50 -7.99
C GLY A 106 24.99 -7.19 -8.27
N GLY A 107 24.55 -8.11 -7.42
CA GLY A 107 23.20 -8.68 -7.46
C GLY A 107 22.15 -7.71 -6.93
N PRO A 108 20.85 -8.04 -7.06
CA PRO A 108 19.76 -7.16 -6.67
C PRO A 108 19.79 -6.80 -5.18
N LEU A 109 19.51 -5.53 -4.85
CA LEU A 109 19.30 -5.08 -3.48
C LEU A 109 17.80 -5.02 -3.17
N ILE A 110 17.36 -5.86 -2.24
CA ILE A 110 15.96 -5.94 -1.82
C ILE A 110 15.80 -5.32 -0.43
N SER A 111 15.01 -4.26 -0.33
CA SER A 111 14.57 -3.67 0.92
C SER A 111 13.26 -4.30 1.37
N THR A 112 13.31 -4.91 2.55
CA THR A 112 12.15 -5.43 3.28
C THR A 112 11.57 -4.40 4.26
N GLY A 113 12.11 -3.17 4.26
CA GLY A 113 11.76 -2.11 5.20
C GLY A 113 11.72 -2.56 6.66
N GLY A 114 10.67 -2.18 7.39
CA GLY A 114 10.44 -2.61 8.77
C GLY A 114 9.61 -3.89 8.92
N ILE A 115 8.95 -4.34 7.84
CA ILE A 115 7.96 -5.41 7.90
C ILE A 115 8.58 -6.81 8.09
N TYR A 116 9.89 -6.97 7.85
CA TYR A 116 10.61 -8.23 8.05
C TYR A 116 10.56 -8.81 9.47
N GLU A 117 10.26 -7.98 10.48
CA GLU A 117 10.10 -8.41 11.89
C GLU A 117 8.72 -9.03 12.17
N VAL A 118 7.76 -8.83 11.28
CA VAL A 118 6.35 -9.25 11.45
C VAL A 118 5.97 -10.34 10.46
N VAL A 119 6.60 -10.30 9.28
CA VAL A 119 6.49 -11.32 8.25
C VAL A 119 7.91 -11.87 8.01
N PRO A 120 8.12 -13.20 8.06
CA PRO A 120 9.44 -13.79 7.82
C PRO A 120 9.81 -13.74 6.33
N GLN A 121 9.92 -12.53 5.77
CA GLN A 121 10.10 -12.31 4.34
C GLN A 121 11.35 -12.99 3.80
N ALA A 122 12.40 -13.13 4.61
CA ALA A 122 13.62 -13.85 4.21
C ALA A 122 13.37 -15.34 3.88
N GLU A 123 12.34 -15.96 4.47
CA GLU A 123 11.95 -17.35 4.20
C GLU A 123 11.25 -17.47 2.83
N PHE A 124 10.41 -16.49 2.49
CA PHE A 124 9.65 -16.48 1.21
C PHE A 124 10.43 -15.86 0.04
N LEU A 125 11.39 -14.97 0.32
CA LEU A 125 12.33 -14.44 -0.67
C LEU A 125 13.44 -15.46 -0.93
N SER A 126 13.08 -16.68 -1.31
CA SER A 126 14.00 -17.80 -1.54
C SER A 126 13.80 -18.39 -2.95
N GLY A 127 14.72 -19.27 -3.36
CA GLY A 127 14.69 -19.87 -4.70
C GLY A 127 15.38 -19.02 -5.78
N GLN A 128 15.28 -19.47 -7.03
CA GLN A 128 16.08 -19.00 -8.16
C GLN A 128 15.90 -17.51 -8.48
N VAL A 129 14.72 -16.95 -8.20
CA VAL A 129 14.41 -15.52 -8.40
C VAL A 129 15.22 -14.61 -7.47
N PHE A 130 15.60 -15.11 -6.28
CA PHE A 130 16.18 -14.30 -5.21
C PHE A 130 17.55 -14.80 -4.73
N GLU A 131 18.12 -15.82 -5.39
CA GLU A 131 19.35 -16.48 -4.94
C GLU A 131 20.55 -15.53 -4.86
N ASP A 132 20.62 -14.59 -5.79
CA ASP A 132 21.71 -13.61 -5.88
C ASP A 132 21.42 -12.30 -5.15
N ALA A 133 20.21 -12.15 -4.60
CA ALA A 133 19.77 -10.93 -3.98
C ALA A 133 20.36 -10.73 -2.58
N THR A 134 20.82 -9.51 -2.31
CA THR A 134 21.09 -9.02 -0.96
C THR A 134 19.81 -8.47 -0.36
N ILE A 135 19.44 -8.92 0.84
CA ILE A 135 18.23 -8.51 1.54
C ILE A 135 18.62 -7.64 2.74
N ILE A 136 18.09 -6.43 2.78
CA ILE A 136 18.24 -5.48 3.88
C ILE A 136 16.89 -5.20 4.56
N GLY A 137 16.94 -4.82 5.82
CA GLY A 137 15.78 -4.43 6.62
C GLY A 137 16.18 -3.55 7.80
N GLY A 138 15.19 -3.01 8.50
CA GLY A 138 15.38 -2.16 9.68
C GLY A 138 14.66 -0.83 9.57
N GLY A 139 14.64 -0.10 10.68
CA GLY A 139 13.99 1.21 10.81
C GLY A 139 14.44 2.23 9.74
N PRO A 140 15.75 2.36 9.45
CA PRO A 140 16.25 3.28 8.42
C PRO A 140 15.67 3.03 7.01
N TYR A 141 15.20 1.82 6.72
CA TYR A 141 14.62 1.43 5.42
C TYR A 141 13.09 1.35 5.46
N ALA A 142 12.45 1.76 6.56
CA ALA A 142 11.00 1.74 6.72
C ALA A 142 10.40 3.11 6.40
N CYS A 143 9.37 3.14 5.55
CA CYS A 143 8.76 4.39 5.07
C CYS A 143 7.84 5.09 6.08
N GLY A 144 7.46 4.41 7.17
CA GLY A 144 6.57 4.94 8.20
C GLY A 144 5.10 5.12 7.77
N PHE A 145 4.69 4.65 6.60
CA PHE A 145 3.32 4.84 6.11
C PHE A 145 2.24 4.27 7.04
N THR A 146 2.54 3.18 7.74
CA THR A 146 1.63 2.55 8.71
C THR A 146 1.27 3.45 9.90
N GLU A 147 2.06 4.50 10.19
CA GLU A 147 1.74 5.48 11.23
C GLU A 147 0.44 6.25 10.93
N THR A 148 -0.01 6.27 9.66
CA THR A 148 -1.30 6.84 9.27
C THR A 148 -2.49 6.12 9.93
N HIS A 149 -2.39 4.81 10.17
CA HIS A 149 -3.37 4.05 10.97
C HIS A 149 -3.38 4.46 12.45
N LEU A 150 -2.30 5.08 12.93
CA LEU A 150 -2.19 5.63 14.28
C LEU A 150 -2.62 7.10 14.37
N GLY A 151 -3.21 7.65 13.30
CA GLY A 151 -3.63 9.05 13.24
C GLY A 151 -2.47 10.02 13.09
N ARG A 152 -1.32 9.58 12.58
CA ARG A 152 -0.11 10.40 12.41
C ARG A 152 0.17 10.60 10.92
N ALA A 153 -0.73 11.29 10.23
CA ALA A 153 -0.70 11.47 8.78
C ALA A 153 0.56 12.20 8.29
N SER A 154 1.16 13.07 9.10
CA SER A 154 2.35 13.84 8.75
C SER A 154 3.63 13.00 8.71
N ARG A 155 3.66 11.83 9.37
CA ARG A 155 4.86 11.00 9.54
C ARG A 155 5.56 10.65 8.22
N PRO A 156 4.87 10.08 7.21
CA PRO A 156 5.53 9.65 5.98
C PRO A 156 6.11 10.82 5.17
N VAL A 157 5.53 12.02 5.30
CA VAL A 157 6.04 13.24 4.65
C VAL A 157 7.23 13.81 5.44
N LYS A 158 7.08 13.94 6.76
CA LYS A 158 8.10 14.52 7.65
C LYS A 158 9.43 13.76 7.58
N PHE A 159 9.37 12.43 7.51
CA PHE A 159 10.56 11.56 7.51
C PHE A 159 10.99 11.12 6.11
N LEU A 160 10.33 11.62 5.05
CA LEU A 160 10.66 11.27 3.67
C LEU A 160 12.11 11.59 3.29
N PRO A 161 12.69 12.77 3.60
CA PRO A 161 14.08 13.05 3.25
C PRO A 161 15.07 12.08 3.90
N GLU A 162 14.81 11.71 5.16
CA GLU A 162 15.66 10.76 5.89
C GLU A 162 15.55 9.35 5.30
N PHE A 163 14.33 8.90 5.00
CA PHE A 163 14.08 7.61 4.35
C PHE A 163 14.82 7.48 3.01
N ILE A 164 14.72 8.49 2.14
CA ILE A 164 15.43 8.50 0.85
C ILE A 164 16.95 8.57 1.06
N ALA A 165 17.44 9.39 1.98
CA ALA A 165 18.88 9.48 2.26
C ALA A 165 19.47 8.15 2.77
N ASN A 166 18.74 7.42 3.61
CA ASN A 166 19.17 6.12 4.13
C ASN A 166 19.23 5.06 3.03
N LEU A 167 18.21 5.02 2.15
CA LEU A 167 18.20 4.11 1.00
C LEU A 167 19.30 4.45 -0.01
N SER A 168 19.57 5.75 -0.23
CA SER A 168 20.65 6.21 -1.11
C SER A 168 22.01 5.74 -0.62
N LYS A 169 22.28 5.86 0.69
CA LYS A 169 23.50 5.33 1.31
C LYS A 169 23.62 3.81 1.16
N ALA A 170 22.50 3.07 1.27
CA ALA A 170 22.51 1.64 1.03
C ALA A 170 22.82 1.31 -0.43
N ALA A 171 22.20 2.02 -1.39
CA ALA A 171 22.50 1.86 -2.81
C ALA A 171 24.01 2.08 -3.10
N GLU A 172 24.59 3.14 -2.53
CA GLU A 172 26.03 3.42 -2.62
C GLU A 172 26.90 2.32 -1.96
N GLU A 173 26.54 1.87 -0.74
CA GLU A 173 27.27 0.82 -0.02
C GLU A 173 27.31 -0.51 -0.79
N PHE A 174 26.19 -0.88 -1.41
CA PHE A 174 26.08 -2.12 -2.19
C PHE A 174 26.46 -1.95 -3.66
N GLY A 175 26.77 -0.74 -4.10
CA GLY A 175 27.19 -0.44 -5.47
C GLY A 175 26.11 -0.69 -6.52
N VAL A 176 24.86 -0.37 -6.19
CA VAL A 176 23.68 -0.54 -7.06
C VAL A 176 23.02 0.81 -7.34
N ASP A 177 22.31 0.90 -8.46
CA ASP A 177 21.49 2.05 -8.86
C ASP A 177 19.99 1.78 -8.75
N GLU A 178 19.58 0.56 -8.40
CA GLU A 178 18.19 0.15 -8.22
C GLU A 178 17.98 -0.49 -6.83
N ILE A 179 16.78 -0.26 -6.25
CA ILE A 179 16.35 -0.92 -5.01
C ILE A 179 14.98 -1.54 -5.22
N VAL A 180 14.87 -2.84 -4.93
CA VAL A 180 13.61 -3.58 -4.96
C VAL A 180 12.90 -3.47 -3.62
N PHE A 181 11.62 -3.12 -3.64
CA PHE A 181 10.77 -2.99 -2.46
C PHE A 181 9.76 -4.13 -2.42
N THR A 182 9.76 -4.87 -1.31
CA THR A 182 8.82 -5.99 -1.09
C THR A 182 7.44 -5.57 -0.64
N HIS A 183 7.33 -4.33 -0.15
CA HIS A 183 6.08 -3.77 0.37
C HIS A 183 5.71 -2.53 -0.45
N ASP A 184 4.51 -2.55 -1.01
CA ASP A 184 3.93 -1.51 -1.85
C ASP A 184 3.98 -0.12 -1.18
N ALA A 185 3.77 -0.02 0.13
CA ALA A 185 3.83 1.27 0.82
C ALA A 185 5.22 1.92 0.76
N CYS A 186 6.29 1.14 0.86
CA CYS A 186 7.65 1.68 0.74
C CYS A 186 7.94 2.12 -0.69
N TYR A 187 7.53 1.31 -1.68
CA TYR A 187 7.64 1.66 -3.09
C TYR A 187 6.88 2.96 -3.42
N ASN A 188 5.64 3.10 -2.94
CA ASN A 188 4.78 4.27 -3.19
C ASN A 188 5.30 5.53 -2.49
N VAL A 189 5.93 5.39 -1.32
CA VAL A 189 6.61 6.50 -0.66
C VAL A 189 7.85 6.94 -1.44
N ALA A 190 8.64 6.00 -1.96
CA ALA A 190 9.82 6.28 -2.78
C ALA A 190 9.49 6.73 -4.22
N THR A 191 8.23 6.64 -4.67
CA THR A 191 7.81 7.05 -6.01
C THR A 191 6.79 8.19 -5.95
N THR A 192 5.52 7.87 -5.76
CA THR A 192 4.40 8.82 -5.78
C THR A 192 4.56 9.91 -4.73
N LEU A 193 4.89 9.56 -3.49
CA LEU A 193 5.01 10.57 -2.42
C LEU A 193 6.24 11.46 -2.60
N ALA A 194 7.40 10.87 -2.92
CA ALA A 194 8.62 11.63 -3.22
C ALA A 194 8.40 12.63 -4.36
N MET A 195 7.78 12.19 -5.46
CA MET A 195 7.41 13.07 -6.58
C MET A 195 6.47 14.19 -6.14
N GLN A 196 5.42 13.88 -5.36
CA GLN A 196 4.48 14.89 -4.84
C GLN A 196 5.14 15.92 -3.92
N GLN A 197 6.22 15.55 -3.22
CA GLN A 197 6.96 16.42 -2.32
C GLN A 197 8.16 17.10 -3.00
N GLY A 198 8.40 16.84 -4.29
CA GLY A 198 9.56 17.37 -5.02
C GLY A 198 10.90 16.89 -4.44
N ILE A 199 10.94 15.65 -3.92
CA ILE A 199 12.16 15.02 -3.40
C ILE A 199 12.77 14.16 -4.50
N ASP A 200 14.03 14.44 -4.83
CA ASP A 200 14.80 13.64 -5.76
C ASP A 200 15.16 12.28 -5.14
N VAL A 201 14.99 11.22 -5.93
CA VAL A 201 15.31 9.84 -5.54
C VAL A 201 16.47 9.37 -6.41
N PRO A 202 17.69 9.24 -5.86
CA PRO A 202 18.92 9.05 -6.64
C PRO A 202 19.20 7.59 -7.03
N PHE A 203 18.19 6.72 -6.93
CA PHE A 203 18.19 5.32 -7.35
C PHE A 203 16.83 5.02 -7.98
N ARG A 204 16.72 3.96 -8.80
CA ARG A 204 15.44 3.52 -9.36
C ARG A 204 14.69 2.66 -8.34
N PRO A 205 13.50 3.06 -7.86
CA PRO A 205 12.67 2.19 -7.06
C PRO A 205 12.02 1.13 -7.94
N ILE A 206 12.16 -0.14 -7.56
CA ILE A 206 11.56 -1.30 -8.24
C ILE A 206 10.52 -1.93 -7.34
N HIS A 207 9.33 -2.19 -7.85
CA HIS A 207 8.34 -2.97 -7.10
C HIS A 207 8.70 -4.47 -7.19
N ILE A 208 8.47 -5.25 -6.13
CA ILE A 208 8.76 -6.69 -6.15
C ILE A 208 8.07 -7.44 -7.29
N LEU A 209 6.85 -7.04 -7.65
CA LEU A 209 6.14 -7.61 -8.80
C LEU A 209 6.82 -7.26 -10.14
N GLU A 210 7.34 -6.04 -10.31
CA GLU A 210 8.13 -5.67 -11.50
C GLU A 210 9.37 -6.56 -11.61
N TYR A 211 10.08 -6.73 -10.50
CA TYR A 211 11.27 -7.58 -10.42
C TYR A 211 10.98 -9.05 -10.72
N ILE A 212 9.94 -9.63 -10.12
CA ILE A 212 9.53 -11.03 -10.37
C ILE A 212 9.13 -11.22 -11.84
N ARG A 213 8.30 -10.31 -12.37
CA ARG A 213 7.88 -10.34 -13.77
C ARG A 213 9.08 -10.32 -14.72
N ASP A 214 10.00 -9.39 -14.51
CA ASP A 214 11.17 -9.23 -15.37
C ASP A 214 12.06 -10.46 -15.32
N TRP A 215 12.28 -11.03 -14.13
CA TRP A 215 13.02 -12.29 -13.99
C TRP A 215 12.36 -13.44 -14.76
N LEU A 216 11.03 -13.60 -14.65
CA LEU A 216 10.29 -14.66 -15.36
C LEU A 216 10.37 -14.48 -16.89
N ARG A 217 10.26 -13.24 -17.37
CA ARG A 217 10.36 -12.92 -18.80
C ARG A 217 11.74 -13.22 -19.36
N ASP A 218 12.79 -12.99 -18.57
CA ASP A 218 14.17 -13.22 -18.99
C ASP A 218 14.59 -14.70 -18.87
N HIS A 219 13.79 -15.51 -18.16
CA HIS A 219 14.06 -16.93 -17.91
C HIS A 219 12.86 -17.83 -18.25
N PRO A 220 12.29 -17.77 -19.47
CA PRO A 220 11.10 -18.54 -19.82
C PRO A 220 11.36 -20.05 -19.79
N ASP A 221 12.61 -20.49 -19.98
CA ASP A 221 13.04 -21.88 -19.88
C ASP A 221 12.97 -22.44 -18.45
N ARG A 222 12.92 -21.56 -17.45
CA ARG A 222 12.77 -21.95 -16.03
C ARG A 222 11.33 -22.18 -15.63
N ILE A 223 10.37 -21.81 -16.48
CA ILE A 223 8.94 -21.98 -16.24
C ILE A 223 8.49 -23.32 -16.80
N THR A 224 8.78 -24.41 -16.07
CA THR A 224 8.55 -25.76 -16.57
C THR A 224 7.19 -26.35 -16.22
N ASN A 225 6.57 -25.88 -15.12
CA ASN A 225 5.32 -26.41 -14.59
C ASN A 225 4.36 -25.25 -14.28
N PRO A 226 3.44 -24.91 -15.21
CA PRO A 226 2.38 -23.95 -14.94
C PRO A 226 1.51 -24.41 -13.76
N LEU A 227 1.08 -23.48 -12.92
CA LEU A 227 0.38 -23.77 -11.66
C LEU A 227 -1.04 -24.31 -11.89
N GLY A 228 -1.76 -23.80 -12.90
CA GLY A 228 -3.11 -24.26 -13.22
C GLY A 228 -4.13 -23.98 -12.12
N VAL A 229 -3.94 -22.89 -11.36
CA VAL A 229 -4.79 -22.50 -10.23
C VAL A 229 -5.63 -21.28 -10.54
N GLU A 230 -6.80 -21.18 -9.91
CA GLU A 230 -7.64 -19.98 -9.93
C GLU A 230 -7.32 -19.09 -8.72
N ILE A 231 -7.00 -17.81 -8.95
CA ILE A 231 -6.53 -16.88 -7.91
C ILE A 231 -7.40 -15.63 -7.83
N ALA A 232 -7.71 -15.20 -6.60
CA ALA A 232 -8.19 -13.86 -6.28
C ALA A 232 -7.05 -12.98 -5.76
N VAL A 233 -7.18 -11.66 -5.92
CA VAL A 233 -6.17 -10.68 -5.52
C VAL A 233 -6.70 -9.78 -4.41
N GLN A 234 -5.96 -9.67 -3.31
CA GLN A 234 -6.18 -8.68 -2.28
C GLN A 234 -5.20 -7.52 -2.44
N GLY A 235 -5.63 -6.48 -3.15
CA GLY A 235 -4.86 -5.24 -3.25
C GLY A 235 -4.91 -4.46 -1.93
N GLY A 236 -3.75 -4.24 -1.30
CA GLY A 236 -3.62 -3.49 -0.06
C GLY A 236 -4.16 -2.05 -0.14
N CYS A 237 -4.35 -1.41 1.02
CA CYS A 237 -4.79 0.00 1.06
C CYS A 237 -3.76 0.93 0.43
N THR A 238 -2.48 0.58 0.59
CA THR A 238 -1.34 1.36 0.13
C THR A 238 -1.17 1.29 -1.38
N THR A 239 -1.68 0.25 -2.06
CA THR A 239 -1.58 0.13 -3.52
C THR A 239 -2.36 1.23 -4.25
N ARG A 240 -3.30 1.89 -3.57
CA ARG A 240 -4.04 3.08 -4.05
C ARG A 240 -3.13 4.29 -4.33
N TYR A 241 -1.91 4.27 -3.78
CA TYR A 241 -0.87 5.26 -4.03
C TYR A 241 0.12 4.85 -5.12
N ALA A 242 -0.06 3.69 -5.73
CA ALA A 242 0.83 3.25 -6.79
C ALA A 242 0.78 4.22 -7.98
N PRO A 243 1.91 4.40 -8.69
CA PRO A 243 1.92 5.05 -9.99
C PRO A 243 0.86 4.44 -10.90
N LYS A 244 0.19 5.28 -11.71
CA LYS A 244 -0.84 4.83 -12.65
C LYS A 244 -0.28 4.75 -14.06
N GLY A 245 -0.54 3.64 -14.74
CA GLY A 245 -0.32 3.44 -16.16
C GLY A 245 -1.66 3.57 -16.88
N GLY A 246 -1.91 4.70 -17.55
CA GLY A 246 -3.24 4.95 -18.12
C GLY A 246 -4.31 5.16 -17.03
N ASP A 247 -5.32 4.30 -16.99
CA ASP A 247 -6.51 4.42 -16.12
C ASP A 247 -6.48 3.54 -14.86
N HIS A 248 -5.45 2.72 -14.69
CA HIS A 248 -5.29 1.81 -13.55
C HIS A 248 -3.88 1.89 -12.93
N GLU A 249 -3.71 1.20 -11.81
CA GLU A 249 -2.46 1.18 -11.05
C GLU A 249 -1.46 0.21 -11.71
N ILE A 250 -0.21 0.63 -11.91
CA ILE A 250 0.78 -0.11 -12.73
C ILE A 250 1.06 -1.54 -12.25
N TRP A 251 0.79 -1.84 -10.98
CA TRP A 251 1.01 -3.18 -10.44
C TRP A 251 0.07 -4.24 -11.02
N SER A 252 -1.11 -3.86 -11.54
CA SER A 252 -2.02 -4.82 -12.16
C SER A 252 -1.47 -5.37 -13.47
N ASP A 253 -0.69 -4.57 -14.21
CA ASP A 253 0.01 -5.03 -15.41
C ASP A 253 1.05 -6.08 -15.05
N TRP A 254 1.87 -5.80 -14.02
CA TRP A 254 2.90 -6.74 -13.56
C TRP A 254 2.29 -8.05 -13.10
N LEU A 255 1.18 -7.98 -12.38
CA LEU A 255 0.51 -9.17 -11.87
C LEU A 255 -0.11 -10.00 -12.99
N THR A 256 -0.74 -9.34 -13.98
CA THR A 256 -1.29 -10.00 -15.17
C THR A 256 -0.18 -10.74 -15.93
N ASP A 257 0.94 -10.06 -16.22
CA ASP A 257 2.08 -10.66 -16.91
C ASP A 257 2.63 -11.88 -16.14
N ILE A 258 2.76 -11.78 -14.81
CA ILE A 258 3.20 -12.89 -13.95
C ILE A 258 2.22 -14.06 -14.06
N PHE A 259 0.92 -13.80 -13.90
CA PHE A 259 -0.11 -14.83 -13.93
C PHE A 259 -0.15 -15.57 -15.26
N ASP A 260 -0.06 -14.86 -16.37
CA ASP A 260 -0.02 -15.44 -17.71
C ASP A 260 1.19 -16.36 -17.88
N MET A 261 2.38 -15.91 -17.43
CA MET A 261 3.60 -16.69 -17.53
C MET A 261 3.56 -17.97 -16.69
N ILE A 262 3.03 -17.92 -15.47
CA ILE A 262 3.02 -19.06 -14.54
C ILE A 262 1.74 -19.91 -14.63
N GLY A 263 0.83 -19.61 -15.55
CA GLY A 263 -0.41 -20.36 -15.78
C GLY A 263 -1.43 -20.24 -14.64
N VAL A 264 -1.59 -19.03 -14.09
CA VAL A 264 -2.64 -18.68 -13.14
C VAL A 264 -3.83 -18.10 -13.89
N THR A 265 -5.05 -18.47 -13.47
CA THR A 265 -6.29 -17.85 -13.94
C THR A 265 -6.81 -16.89 -12.87
N SER A 266 -6.89 -15.60 -13.19
CA SER A 266 -7.49 -14.60 -12.30
C SER A 266 -9.01 -14.75 -12.23
N VAL A 267 -9.61 -14.65 -11.05
CA VAL A 267 -11.08 -14.68 -10.86
C VAL A 267 -11.70 -13.31 -10.68
N GLU A 268 -10.93 -12.23 -10.81
CA GLU A 268 -11.36 -10.86 -10.46
C GLU A 268 -12.63 -10.43 -11.23
N GLU A 269 -12.86 -10.87 -12.47
CA GLU A 269 -14.10 -10.57 -13.22
C GLU A 269 -15.38 -11.10 -12.55
N ARG A 270 -15.26 -12.12 -11.68
CA ARG A 270 -16.37 -12.71 -10.92
C ARG A 270 -16.52 -12.13 -9.52
N ARG A 271 -15.63 -11.22 -9.11
CA ARG A 271 -15.58 -10.69 -7.75
C ARG A 271 -16.33 -9.37 -7.61
N THR A 272 -16.85 -9.16 -6.40
CA THR A 272 -17.46 -7.89 -6.00
C THR A 272 -16.42 -6.94 -5.42
N TYR A 273 -15.47 -7.46 -4.63
CA TYR A 273 -14.52 -6.65 -3.87
C TYR A 273 -13.12 -6.67 -4.50
N THR A 274 -13.03 -6.15 -5.73
CA THR A 274 -11.79 -6.07 -6.54
C THR A 274 -11.61 -4.67 -7.14
N GLY A 275 -10.44 -4.41 -7.74
CA GLY A 275 -10.17 -3.19 -8.50
C GLY A 275 -10.35 -1.94 -7.63
N VAL A 276 -11.19 -1.01 -8.10
CA VAL A 276 -11.51 0.21 -7.35
C VAL A 276 -12.26 -0.07 -6.05
N ASP A 277 -13.11 -1.10 -6.03
CA ASP A 277 -14.01 -1.48 -4.95
C ASP A 277 -13.37 -2.44 -3.92
N ARG A 278 -12.08 -2.75 -4.07
CA ARG A 278 -11.33 -3.63 -3.17
C ARG A 278 -11.41 -3.19 -1.71
N LEU A 279 -11.64 -4.16 -0.82
CA LEU A 279 -11.73 -3.92 0.62
C LEU A 279 -10.34 -3.83 1.27
N CYS A 280 -10.21 -3.03 2.31
CA CYS A 280 -9.14 -3.08 3.30
C CYS A 280 -9.03 -4.49 3.91
N CYS A 281 -7.82 -4.93 4.26
CA CYS A 281 -7.58 -6.20 4.97
C CYS A 281 -8.03 -6.20 6.45
N GLY A 282 -8.41 -5.04 6.99
CA GLY A 282 -8.84 -4.88 8.38
C GLY A 282 -7.71 -4.84 9.42
N CYS A 283 -6.45 -5.11 9.04
CA CYS A 283 -5.32 -5.20 9.98
C CYS A 283 -5.13 -3.92 10.83
N GLY A 284 -5.28 -2.73 10.23
CA GLY A 284 -5.08 -1.46 10.92
C GLY A 284 -6.06 -1.20 12.08
N ILE A 285 -7.25 -1.82 12.06
CA ILE A 285 -8.26 -1.68 13.11
C ILE A 285 -8.39 -2.93 14.00
N PHE A 286 -7.62 -4.00 13.74
CA PHE A 286 -7.82 -5.30 14.36
C PHE A 286 -7.74 -5.26 15.90
N HIS A 287 -6.82 -4.47 16.46
CA HIS A 287 -6.65 -4.36 17.91
C HIS A 287 -7.68 -3.47 18.61
N THR A 288 -8.34 -2.57 17.87
CA THR A 288 -9.28 -1.59 18.44
C THR A 288 -10.74 -1.91 18.12
N GLN A 289 -10.99 -2.62 17.02
CA GLN A 289 -12.30 -2.96 16.47
C GLN A 289 -12.28 -4.40 15.91
N HIS A 290 -11.96 -5.37 16.76
CA HIS A 290 -11.71 -6.77 16.38
C HIS A 290 -12.83 -7.40 15.55
N GLU A 291 -14.09 -7.32 16.01
CA GLU A 291 -15.24 -7.88 15.31
C GLU A 291 -15.42 -7.27 13.91
N ARG A 292 -15.32 -5.93 13.81
CA ARG A 292 -15.40 -5.23 12.52
C ARG A 292 -14.28 -5.67 11.57
N ALA A 293 -13.07 -5.88 12.08
CA ALA A 293 -11.95 -6.37 11.28
C ALA A 293 -12.21 -7.79 10.73
N LEU A 294 -12.71 -8.69 11.58
CA LEU A 294 -13.07 -10.06 11.18
C LEU A 294 -14.20 -10.09 10.17
N GLU A 295 -15.21 -9.22 10.32
CA GLU A 295 -16.30 -9.10 9.33
C GLU A 295 -15.78 -8.67 7.95
N ILE A 296 -14.85 -7.71 7.90
CA ILE A 296 -14.24 -7.27 6.64
C ILE A 296 -13.43 -8.39 6.01
N GLN A 297 -12.60 -9.08 6.79
CA GLN A 297 -11.80 -10.21 6.31
C GLN A 297 -12.69 -11.33 5.78
N ARG A 298 -13.75 -11.69 6.51
CA ARG A 298 -14.70 -12.71 6.09
C ARG A 298 -15.41 -12.33 4.79
N LYS A 299 -15.92 -11.11 4.66
CA LYS A 299 -16.56 -10.63 3.43
C LYS A 299 -15.66 -10.78 2.21
N ASN A 300 -14.38 -10.44 2.37
CA ASN A 300 -13.42 -10.49 1.27
C ASN A 300 -13.04 -11.93 0.90
N ILE A 301 -12.86 -12.81 1.88
CA ILE A 301 -12.56 -14.23 1.66
C ILE A 301 -13.77 -14.94 1.05
N ASP A 302 -14.97 -14.70 1.56
CA ASP A 302 -16.20 -15.31 1.04
C ASP A 302 -16.48 -14.88 -0.41
N ASP A 303 -16.19 -13.63 -0.76
CA ASP A 303 -16.25 -13.12 -2.15
C ASP A 303 -15.25 -13.85 -3.07
N ALA A 304 -14.00 -14.03 -2.62
CA ALA A 304 -13.00 -14.77 -3.37
C ALA A 304 -13.40 -16.25 -3.57
N ILE A 305 -13.88 -16.92 -2.52
CA ILE A 305 -14.36 -18.30 -2.58
C ILE A 305 -15.59 -18.40 -3.51
N GLY A 306 -16.54 -17.48 -3.38
CA GLY A 306 -17.74 -17.43 -4.22
C GLY A 306 -17.42 -17.21 -5.70
N ALA A 307 -16.34 -16.47 -5.99
CA ALA A 307 -15.82 -16.27 -7.33
C ALA A 307 -15.05 -17.49 -7.88
N GLY A 308 -14.73 -18.50 -7.05
CA GLY A 308 -14.06 -19.73 -7.46
C GLY A 308 -12.56 -19.77 -7.20
N ALA A 309 -12.00 -18.80 -6.48
CA ALA A 309 -10.58 -18.80 -6.15
C ALA A 309 -10.19 -20.01 -5.29
N GLY A 310 -9.14 -20.72 -5.70
CA GLY A 310 -8.46 -21.71 -4.87
C GLY A 310 -7.45 -21.07 -3.91
N GLU A 311 -6.91 -19.89 -4.28
CA GLU A 311 -5.92 -19.15 -3.50
C GLU A 311 -6.19 -17.65 -3.54
N LEU A 312 -5.71 -16.93 -2.50
CA LEU A 312 -5.78 -15.48 -2.39
C LEU A 312 -4.37 -14.91 -2.30
N VAL A 313 -3.99 -14.08 -3.27
CA VAL A 313 -2.68 -13.42 -3.33
C VAL A 313 -2.77 -12.03 -2.74
N PHE A 314 -1.79 -11.66 -1.92
CA PHE A 314 -1.66 -10.33 -1.32
C PHE A 314 -0.51 -9.58 -1.99
N ILE A 315 -0.73 -8.28 -2.21
CA ILE A 315 0.27 -7.35 -2.72
C ILE A 315 0.79 -6.49 -1.57
#